data_AF-A0A2A4KTW3-F1
#
_entry.id   AF-A0A2A4KTW3-F1
#
_cell.length_a   1.000
_cell.length_b   1.000
_cell.length_c   1.000
_cell.angle_alpha   90.00
_cell.angle_beta   90.00
_cell.angle_gamma   90.00
#
_symmetry.space_group_name_H-M   'P 1'
#
loop_
_entity.id
_entity.type
_entity.pdbx_description
1 polymer ?
#
loop_
_entity_poly.entity_id
_entity_poly.type
_entity_poly.pdbx_seq_one_letter_code
_entity_poly.pdbx_strand_id
1 'polypeptide(L)'
;MGKGKRLRAQRVKEQAARLARELAPEPARPVSTDDMGGGRLSSYTRREIGKQVYAWMILLSYLEGALDGGDGLPEDLFAPQKPGESEEDYAARIRADRLVVETQAMAGSPAEQVAEVLSSWVPRSLVSGVVEQLSAEGLRHLDTATPDPDQWQSGARPLLGILCPAKHWEAALDQLEALAASRLKVTGTIAERLDDHPVATVHAAAALVTWLYGRPDIVADPAAARLELAERAGKFGEFVF
;
A
#
# COMPACT_ATOMS: atom_id res chain seq x y z
N MET A 1 42.35 -31.69 -0.48
CA MET A 1 41.23 -30.80 -0.07
C MET A 1 40.43 -30.30 -1.29
N GLY A 2 39.52 -31.09 -1.89
CA GLY A 2 38.91 -30.70 -3.21
C GLY A 2 37.42 -30.98 -3.41
N LYS A 3 36.74 -31.72 -2.51
CA LYS A 3 35.33 -32.10 -2.71
C LYS A 3 34.32 -31.11 -2.11
N GLY A 4 34.66 -30.44 -1.01
CA GLY A 4 33.76 -29.49 -0.33
C GLY A 4 33.51 -28.17 -1.08
N LYS A 5 34.51 -27.66 -1.81
CA LYS A 5 34.35 -26.43 -2.60
C LYS A 5 33.44 -26.61 -3.82
N ARG A 6 33.46 -27.78 -4.47
CA ARG A 6 32.58 -28.10 -5.60
C ARG A 6 31.11 -28.21 -5.18
N LEU A 7 30.83 -28.82 -4.04
CA LEU A 7 29.47 -28.92 -3.50
C LEU A 7 28.88 -27.55 -3.10
N ARG A 8 29.70 -26.64 -2.55
CA ARG A 8 29.24 -25.26 -2.27
C ARG A 8 28.97 -24.48 -3.54
N ALA A 9 29.85 -24.55 -4.55
CA ALA A 9 29.63 -23.88 -5.83
C ALA A 9 28.38 -24.39 -6.56
N GLN A 10 28.10 -25.70 -6.47
CA GLN A 10 26.91 -26.31 -7.07
C GLN A 10 25.63 -25.89 -6.36
N ARG A 11 25.62 -25.84 -5.02
CA ARG A 11 24.48 -25.31 -4.24
C ARG A 11 24.22 -23.83 -4.52
N VAL A 12 25.25 -23.00 -4.62
CA VAL A 12 25.08 -21.57 -4.97
C VAL A 12 24.52 -21.42 -6.38
N LYS A 13 24.94 -22.27 -7.32
CA LYS A 13 24.42 -22.24 -8.70
C LYS A 13 22.97 -22.73 -8.80
N GLU A 14 22.60 -23.75 -8.02
CA GLU A 14 21.21 -24.23 -7.92
C GLU A 14 20.30 -23.21 -7.20
N GLN A 15 20.81 -22.53 -6.17
CA GLN A 15 20.07 -21.50 -5.44
C GLN A 15 19.90 -20.23 -6.29
N ALA A 16 20.92 -19.83 -7.05
CA ALA A 16 20.84 -18.76 -8.03
C ALA A 16 19.91 -19.11 -9.21
N ALA A 17 19.91 -20.36 -9.67
CA ALA A 17 18.98 -20.82 -10.71
C ALA A 17 17.53 -20.94 -10.21
N ARG A 18 17.34 -21.19 -8.90
CA ARG A 18 16.03 -21.18 -8.25
C ARG A 18 15.51 -19.75 -8.06
N LEU A 19 16.37 -18.83 -7.60
CA LEU A 19 16.08 -17.39 -7.54
C LEU A 19 15.82 -16.80 -8.94
N ALA A 20 16.54 -17.22 -9.98
CA ALA A 20 16.29 -16.82 -11.36
C ALA A 20 15.06 -17.48 -12.00
N ARG A 21 14.49 -18.53 -11.38
CA ARG A 21 13.20 -19.12 -11.76
C ARG A 21 12.02 -18.53 -10.99
N GLU A 22 12.26 -18.01 -9.79
CA GLU A 22 11.27 -17.28 -8.98
C GLU A 22 11.17 -15.80 -9.42
N LEU A 23 12.27 -15.23 -9.93
CA LEU A 23 12.28 -13.99 -10.71
C LEU A 23 12.04 -14.33 -12.19
N ALA A 24 10.80 -14.71 -12.51
CA ALA A 24 10.34 -14.54 -13.89
C ALA A 24 10.58 -13.06 -14.27
N PRO A 25 11.02 -12.76 -15.51
CA PRO A 25 11.25 -11.38 -15.90
C PRO A 25 9.98 -10.58 -15.63
N GLU A 26 10.11 -9.44 -14.96
CA GLU A 26 9.02 -8.48 -14.86
C GLU A 26 8.42 -8.29 -16.25
N PRO A 27 7.08 -8.37 -16.41
CA PRO A 27 6.48 -8.00 -17.66
C PRO A 27 6.79 -6.51 -17.88
N ALA A 28 7.71 -6.23 -18.80
CA ALA A 28 8.15 -4.88 -19.17
C ALA A 28 7.04 -4.03 -19.83
N ARG A 29 5.79 -4.52 -19.83
CA ARG A 29 4.60 -3.86 -20.37
C ARG A 29 3.38 -4.27 -19.54
N PRO A 30 2.39 -3.38 -19.38
CA PRO A 30 1.06 -3.79 -18.90
C PRO A 30 0.55 -4.94 -19.78
N VAL A 31 -0.07 -5.94 -19.14
CA VAL A 31 -0.62 -7.12 -19.83
C VAL A 31 -1.58 -6.64 -20.93
N SER A 32 -1.23 -6.92 -22.19
CA SER A 32 -2.07 -6.56 -23.35
C SER A 32 -3.33 -7.41 -23.38
N THR A 33 -4.45 -6.77 -23.71
CA THR A 33 -5.78 -7.37 -23.88
C THR A 33 -5.89 -8.28 -25.12
N ASP A 34 -4.85 -8.39 -25.94
CA ASP A 34 -4.93 -9.10 -27.23
C ASP A 34 -4.87 -10.63 -27.12
N ASP A 35 -4.52 -11.19 -25.95
CA ASP A 35 -4.60 -12.64 -25.68
C ASP A 35 -6.00 -13.11 -25.24
N MET A 36 -7.02 -12.23 -25.29
CA MET A 36 -8.39 -12.45 -24.79
C MET A 36 -9.29 -13.24 -25.76
N GLY A 37 -8.74 -14.24 -26.44
CA GLY A 37 -9.49 -15.17 -27.29
C GLY A 37 -10.15 -16.30 -26.49
N GLY A 38 -11.29 -16.05 -25.85
CA GLY A 38 -12.28 -17.08 -25.47
C GLY A 38 -11.86 -18.21 -24.51
N GLY A 39 -10.70 -18.12 -23.84
CA GLY A 39 -10.21 -19.14 -22.90
C GLY A 39 -10.29 -18.69 -21.43
N ARG A 40 -10.58 -19.62 -20.50
CA ARG A 40 -10.45 -19.38 -19.05
C ARG A 40 -9.02 -18.92 -18.75
N LEU A 41 -8.88 -17.76 -18.11
CA LEU A 41 -7.58 -17.23 -17.68
C LEU A 41 -6.78 -18.27 -16.89
N SER A 42 -5.48 -18.33 -17.16
CA SER A 42 -4.56 -19.21 -16.42
C SER A 42 -4.58 -18.88 -14.93
N SER A 43 -4.23 -19.85 -14.08
CA SER A 43 -4.13 -19.64 -12.62
C SER A 43 -3.09 -18.57 -12.27
N TYR A 44 -2.00 -18.50 -13.04
CA TYR A 44 -0.98 -17.45 -12.92
C TYR A 44 -1.55 -16.08 -13.27
N THR A 45 -2.23 -15.95 -14.41
CA THR A 45 -2.83 -14.66 -14.85
C THR A 45 -3.86 -14.15 -13.85
N ARG A 46 -4.72 -15.03 -13.31
CA ARG A 46 -5.65 -14.67 -12.24
C ARG A 46 -4.95 -14.21 -10.97
N ARG A 47 -3.81 -14.81 -10.62
CA ARG A 47 -3.01 -14.41 -9.47
C ARG A 47 -2.45 -12.99 -9.63
N GLU A 48 -1.91 -12.67 -10.82
CA GLU A 48 -1.34 -11.35 -11.10
C GLU A 48 -2.42 -10.26 -11.17
N ILE A 49 -3.57 -10.56 -11.78
CA ILE A 49 -4.73 -9.66 -11.77
C ILE A 49 -5.23 -9.47 -10.33
N GLY A 50 -5.31 -10.55 -9.55
CA GLY A 50 -5.74 -10.51 -8.15
C GLY A 50 -4.92 -9.55 -7.31
N LYS A 51 -3.58 -9.59 -7.39
CA LYS A 51 -2.70 -8.66 -6.66
C LYS A 51 -3.03 -7.20 -6.96
N GLN A 52 -3.23 -6.88 -8.25
CA GLN A 52 -3.54 -5.52 -8.70
C GLN A 52 -4.90 -5.05 -8.20
N VAL A 53 -5.94 -5.88 -8.38
CA VAL A 53 -7.31 -5.57 -7.94
C VAL A 53 -7.35 -5.36 -6.43
N TYR A 54 -6.72 -6.23 -5.63
CA TYR A 54 -6.66 -6.05 -4.19
C TYR A 54 -5.94 -4.75 -3.80
N ALA A 55 -4.79 -4.45 -4.42
CA ALA A 55 -4.07 -3.21 -4.16
C ALA A 55 -4.94 -1.97 -4.47
N TRP A 56 -5.61 -1.96 -5.62
CA TRP A 56 -6.46 -0.83 -6.02
C TRP A 56 -7.69 -0.67 -5.14
N MET A 57 -8.37 -1.77 -4.78
CA MET A 57 -9.51 -1.72 -3.87
C MET A 57 -9.12 -1.21 -2.49
N ILE A 58 -8.00 -1.69 -1.94
CA ILE A 58 -7.49 -1.20 -0.65
C ILE A 58 -7.18 0.28 -0.71
N LEU A 59 -6.49 0.73 -1.77
CA LEU A 59 -6.15 2.14 -1.95
C LEU A 59 -7.39 3.02 -2.11
N LEU A 60 -8.41 2.57 -2.86
CA LEU A 60 -9.68 3.26 -2.99
C LEU A 60 -10.40 3.39 -1.65
N SER A 61 -10.44 2.32 -0.84
CA SER A 61 -11.05 2.38 0.49
C SER A 61 -10.35 3.38 1.42
N TYR A 62 -9.02 3.46 1.36
CA TYR A 62 -8.28 4.49 2.10
C TYR A 62 -8.58 5.92 1.58
N LEU A 63 -8.70 6.10 0.26
CA LEU A 63 -8.99 7.39 -0.34
C LEU A 63 -10.41 7.87 0.00
N GLU A 64 -11.40 6.99 -0.09
CA GLU A 64 -12.79 7.27 0.32
C GLU A 64 -12.87 7.60 1.80
N GLY A 65 -12.27 6.76 2.67
CA GLY A 65 -12.28 7.01 4.11
C GLY A 65 -11.56 8.30 4.53
N ALA A 66 -10.57 8.76 3.75
CA ALA A 66 -9.91 10.04 4.00
C ALA A 66 -10.75 11.26 3.60
N LEU A 67 -11.66 11.10 2.63
CA LEU A 67 -12.55 12.16 2.12
C LEU A 67 -13.88 12.25 2.84
N ASP A 68 -14.34 11.14 3.41
CA ASP A 68 -15.61 11.07 4.16
C ASP A 68 -15.38 11.28 5.66
N GLY A 69 -14.12 11.39 6.09
CA GLY A 69 -13.74 11.49 7.51
C GLY A 69 -14.24 10.31 8.31
N GLY A 70 -13.75 9.10 7.99
CA GLY A 70 -14.16 7.86 8.67
C GLY A 70 -14.19 7.98 10.20
N ASP A 71 -15.09 7.26 10.86
CA ASP A 71 -15.43 7.41 12.28
C ASP A 71 -14.25 7.89 13.17
N GLY A 72 -14.36 9.15 13.65
CA GLY A 72 -13.37 9.76 14.54
C GLY A 72 -12.29 10.60 13.87
N LEU A 73 -12.25 10.64 12.54
CA LEU A 73 -11.36 11.50 11.75
C LEU A 73 -12.09 12.79 11.31
N PRO A 74 -11.36 13.85 10.94
CA PRO A 74 -11.95 15.04 10.33
C PRO A 74 -12.67 14.67 9.04
N GLU A 75 -13.79 15.35 8.75
CA GLU A 75 -14.60 15.15 7.53
C GLU A 75 -13.78 15.17 6.23
N ASP A 76 -12.60 15.79 6.20
CA ASP A 76 -11.66 15.70 5.08
C ASP A 76 -10.21 15.83 5.58
N LEU A 77 -9.46 14.73 5.55
CA LEU A 77 -8.04 14.68 5.95
C LEU A 77 -7.11 15.37 4.95
N PHE A 78 -7.60 15.69 3.76
CA PHE A 78 -6.88 16.45 2.74
C PHE A 78 -7.32 17.91 2.69
N ALA A 79 -8.25 18.33 3.55
CA ALA A 79 -8.75 19.69 3.56
C ALA A 79 -7.58 20.67 3.71
N PRO A 80 -7.42 21.64 2.80
CA PRO A 80 -6.35 22.61 2.89
C PRO A 80 -6.47 23.42 4.18
N GLN A 81 -5.34 23.99 4.62
CA GLN A 81 -5.32 24.97 5.69
C GLN A 81 -6.35 26.08 5.41
N LYS A 82 -7.16 26.41 6.42
CA LYS A 82 -8.21 27.41 6.24
C LYS A 82 -7.58 28.79 6.01
N PRO A 83 -8.20 29.67 5.21
CA PRO A 83 -7.68 31.03 5.03
C PRO A 83 -7.56 31.74 6.38
N GLY A 84 -6.33 32.14 6.73
CA GLY A 84 -6.02 32.81 8.01
C GLY A 84 -5.78 31.89 9.21
N GLU A 85 -5.84 30.57 9.04
CA GLU A 85 -5.38 29.61 10.05
C GLU A 85 -3.84 29.65 10.10
N SER A 86 -3.26 29.75 11.30
CA SER A 86 -1.79 29.68 11.42
C SER A 86 -1.30 28.24 11.21
N GLU A 87 -0.03 28.05 10.86
CA GLU A 87 0.54 26.68 10.76
C GLU A 87 0.44 25.93 12.09
N GLU A 88 0.54 26.64 13.21
CA GLU A 88 0.45 26.08 14.56
C GLU A 88 -0.98 25.61 14.87
N ASP A 89 -1.99 26.39 14.45
CA ASP A 89 -3.41 26.05 14.61
C ASP A 89 -3.81 24.89 13.70
N TYR A 90 -3.30 24.86 12.46
CA TYR A 90 -3.48 23.72 11.56
C TYR A 90 -2.88 22.45 12.17
N ALA A 91 -1.65 22.52 12.69
CA ALA A 91 -1.00 21.40 13.37
C ALA A 91 -1.67 21.01 14.69
N ALA A 92 -2.30 21.96 15.40
CA ALA A 92 -3.07 21.70 16.62
C ALA A 92 -4.40 20.99 16.31
N ARG A 93 -5.09 21.40 15.25
CA ARG A 93 -6.31 20.74 14.75
C ARG A 93 -6.02 19.28 14.42
N ILE A 94 -5.03 19.02 13.58
CA ILE A 94 -4.60 17.65 13.24
C ILE A 94 -4.20 16.83 14.49
N ARG A 95 -3.57 17.45 15.49
CA ARG A 95 -3.22 16.79 16.78
C ARG A 95 -4.42 16.47 17.65
N ALA A 96 -5.42 17.36 17.72
CA ALA A 96 -6.64 17.13 18.48
C ALA A 96 -7.46 15.99 17.86
N ASP A 97 -7.57 15.99 16.54
CA ASP A 97 -8.26 14.96 15.78
C ASP A 97 -7.58 13.59 15.95
N ARG A 98 -6.24 13.56 16.01
CA ARG A 98 -5.46 12.37 16.36
C ARG A 98 -5.81 11.80 17.75
N LEU A 99 -6.00 12.66 18.75
CA LEU A 99 -6.32 12.22 20.12
C LEU A 99 -7.68 11.52 20.19
N VAL A 100 -8.63 11.97 19.36
CA VAL A 100 -9.96 11.37 19.24
C VAL A 100 -9.86 9.96 18.63
N VAL A 101 -9.07 9.79 17.56
CA VAL A 101 -8.80 8.49 16.95
C VAL A 101 -8.14 7.52 17.93
N GLU A 102 -7.10 7.97 18.65
CA GLU A 102 -6.40 7.15 19.65
C GLU A 102 -7.34 6.73 20.79
N THR A 103 -8.24 7.61 21.23
CA THR A 103 -9.22 7.32 22.28
C THR A 103 -10.28 6.32 21.82
N GLN A 104 -10.72 6.38 20.56
CA GLN A 104 -11.72 5.46 20.01
C GLN A 104 -11.13 4.10 19.62
N ALA A 105 -9.86 4.04 19.21
CA ALA A 105 -9.13 2.78 19.02
C ALA A 105 -9.08 1.95 20.32
N MET A 106 -9.11 2.62 21.49
CA MET A 106 -9.20 1.96 22.80
C MET A 106 -10.62 1.45 23.14
N ALA A 107 -11.66 1.87 22.41
CA ALA A 107 -13.06 1.55 22.70
C ALA A 107 -13.66 0.41 21.85
N GLY A 108 -12.88 -0.15 20.90
CA GLY A 108 -13.33 -1.20 19.98
C GLY A 108 -14.02 -0.61 18.74
N SER A 109 -13.26 -0.38 17.67
CA SER A 109 -13.70 0.40 16.50
C SER A 109 -13.95 -0.45 15.24
N PRO A 110 -14.67 0.09 14.24
CA PRO A 110 -14.88 -0.52 12.91
C PRO A 110 -13.60 -1.03 12.22
N ALA A 111 -12.42 -0.54 12.60
CA ALA A 111 -11.12 -1.02 12.11
C ALA A 111 -10.84 -2.50 12.43
N GLU A 112 -11.43 -3.07 13.50
CA GLU A 112 -11.34 -4.51 13.77
C GLU A 112 -12.08 -5.35 12.71
N GLN A 113 -13.27 -4.90 12.30
CA GLN A 113 -14.06 -5.55 11.25
C GLN A 113 -13.37 -5.43 9.90
N VAL A 114 -12.77 -4.27 9.60
CA VAL A 114 -12.04 -4.05 8.35
C VAL A 114 -10.79 -4.91 8.23
N ALA A 115 -10.03 -5.19 9.29
CA ALA A 115 -8.92 -6.13 9.13
C ALA A 115 -9.29 -7.59 9.17
N GLU A 116 -10.37 -7.96 9.83
CA GLU A 116 -10.94 -9.29 9.59
C GLU A 116 -11.32 -9.41 8.11
N VAL A 117 -11.94 -8.36 7.54
CA VAL A 117 -12.25 -8.29 6.10
C VAL A 117 -10.99 -8.25 5.23
N LEU A 118 -9.94 -7.47 5.54
CA LEU A 118 -8.73 -7.37 4.71
C LEU A 118 -7.84 -8.60 4.81
N SER A 119 -7.75 -9.21 6.00
CA SER A 119 -7.09 -10.52 6.16
C SER A 119 -7.87 -11.64 5.48
N SER A 120 -9.17 -11.46 5.23
CA SER A 120 -9.98 -12.34 4.38
C SER A 120 -9.92 -11.99 2.89
N TRP A 121 -9.74 -10.72 2.53
CA TRP A 121 -9.65 -10.24 1.15
C TRP A 121 -8.33 -10.68 0.54
N VAL A 122 -7.19 -10.34 1.14
CA VAL A 122 -5.89 -10.65 0.53
C VAL A 122 -5.40 -12.03 1.01
N PRO A 123 -5.36 -13.06 0.14
CA PRO A 123 -4.74 -14.32 0.51
C PRO A 123 -3.28 -14.07 0.87
N ARG A 124 -2.77 -14.72 1.93
CA ARG A 124 -1.37 -14.53 2.39
C ARG A 124 -0.34 -14.68 1.26
N SER A 125 -0.58 -15.56 0.29
CA SER A 125 0.28 -15.78 -0.87
C SER A 125 0.31 -14.61 -1.87
N LEU A 126 -0.58 -13.63 -1.75
CA LEU A 126 -0.65 -12.44 -2.60
C LEU A 126 -0.09 -11.19 -1.92
N VAL A 127 0.11 -11.19 -0.60
CA VAL A 127 0.43 -9.98 0.17
C VAL A 127 1.68 -9.26 -0.35
N SER A 128 2.78 -9.96 -0.61
CA SER A 128 3.98 -9.33 -1.20
C SER A 128 3.65 -8.61 -2.50
N GLY A 129 2.91 -9.27 -3.38
CA GLY A 129 2.49 -8.69 -4.65
C GLY A 129 1.54 -7.50 -4.48
N VAL A 130 0.65 -7.52 -3.49
CA VAL A 130 -0.22 -6.36 -3.19
C VAL A 130 0.60 -5.17 -2.71
N VAL A 131 1.56 -5.38 -1.80
CA VAL A 131 2.46 -4.32 -1.32
C VAL A 131 3.31 -3.77 -2.45
N GLU A 132 3.84 -4.63 -3.33
CA GLU A 132 4.57 -4.22 -4.53
C GLU A 132 3.71 -3.35 -5.45
N GLN A 133 2.45 -3.71 -5.69
CA GLN A 133 1.54 -2.94 -6.54
C GLN A 133 1.14 -1.59 -5.92
N LEU A 134 0.86 -1.55 -4.61
CA LEU A 134 0.65 -0.28 -3.90
C LEU A 134 1.88 0.63 -4.01
N SER A 135 3.06 0.05 -3.76
CA SER A 135 4.32 0.77 -3.84
C SER A 135 4.61 1.29 -5.25
N ALA A 136 4.34 0.48 -6.27
CA ALA A 136 4.47 0.87 -7.67
C ALA A 136 3.52 2.03 -8.01
N GLU A 137 2.26 1.98 -7.56
CA GLU A 137 1.29 3.06 -7.74
C GLU A 137 1.79 4.37 -7.13
N GLY A 138 2.32 4.35 -5.90
CA GLY A 138 2.94 5.53 -5.29
C GLY A 138 4.18 6.02 -6.04
N LEU A 139 5.07 5.11 -6.45
CA LEU A 139 6.27 5.44 -7.22
C LEU A 139 5.96 6.18 -8.52
N ARG A 140 4.84 5.87 -9.20
CA ARG A 140 4.41 6.60 -10.42
C ARG A 140 4.24 8.10 -10.17
N HIS A 141 3.80 8.47 -8.97
CA HIS A 141 3.53 9.86 -8.59
C HIS A 141 4.77 10.56 -8.01
N LEU A 142 5.78 9.81 -7.56
CA LEU A 142 7.02 10.35 -6.97
C LEU A 142 8.08 10.73 -8.01
N ASP A 143 7.86 10.42 -9.29
CA ASP A 143 8.75 10.83 -10.37
C ASP A 143 8.70 12.36 -10.62
N THR A 144 7.60 13.00 -10.22
CA THR A 144 7.37 14.44 -10.43
C THR A 144 7.70 15.29 -9.21
N ALA A 145 7.76 14.70 -8.01
CA ALA A 145 8.01 15.39 -6.76
C ALA A 145 8.71 14.49 -5.74
N THR A 146 9.63 15.06 -4.96
CA THR A 146 10.31 14.35 -3.86
C THR A 146 9.81 14.92 -2.53
N PRO A 147 8.80 14.31 -1.91
CA PRO A 147 8.37 14.71 -0.58
C PRO A 147 9.48 14.42 0.42
N ASP A 148 9.61 15.29 1.41
CA ASP A 148 10.46 15.04 2.56
C ASP A 148 9.96 13.79 3.32
N PRO A 149 10.83 12.81 3.63
CA PRO A 149 10.39 11.57 4.29
C PRO A 149 9.69 11.79 5.63
N ASP A 150 10.13 12.76 6.43
CA ASP A 150 9.55 13.03 7.74
C ASP A 150 8.16 13.68 7.58
N GLN A 151 8.01 14.58 6.61
CA GLN A 151 6.70 15.16 6.25
C GLN A 151 5.75 14.08 5.73
N TRP A 152 6.23 13.19 4.85
CA TRP A 152 5.43 12.12 4.28
C TRP A 152 4.99 11.12 5.34
N GLN A 153 5.91 10.71 6.22
CA GLN A 153 5.62 9.84 7.36
C GLN A 153 4.56 10.48 8.28
N SER A 154 4.78 11.74 8.66
CA SER A 154 3.90 12.46 9.58
C SER A 154 2.51 12.66 9.01
N GLY A 155 2.41 12.94 7.71
CA GLY A 155 1.14 13.12 7.03
C GLY A 155 0.40 11.81 6.73
N ALA A 156 1.12 10.71 6.49
CA ALA A 156 0.52 9.39 6.27
C ALA A 156 0.09 8.69 7.56
N ARG A 157 0.74 8.99 8.68
CA ARG A 157 0.42 8.40 10.00
C ARG A 157 -1.07 8.49 10.40
N PRO A 158 -1.78 9.63 10.31
CA PRO A 158 -3.20 9.70 10.65
C PRO A 158 -4.07 8.83 9.73
N LEU A 159 -3.67 8.62 8.47
CA LEU A 159 -4.43 7.80 7.51
C LEU A 159 -4.48 6.33 7.92
N LEU A 160 -3.48 5.83 8.66
CA LEU A 160 -3.56 4.49 9.25
C LEU A 160 -4.84 4.33 10.08
N GLY A 161 -5.32 5.39 10.74
CA GLY A 161 -6.51 5.40 11.60
C GLY A 161 -7.80 5.01 10.90
N ILE A 162 -7.84 5.10 9.56
CA ILE A 162 -9.02 4.80 8.76
C ILE A 162 -9.30 3.29 8.78
N LEU A 163 -8.30 2.48 8.38
CA LEU A 163 -8.51 1.03 8.15
C LEU A 163 -7.49 0.13 8.85
N CYS A 164 -6.40 0.68 9.43
CA CYS A 164 -5.40 -0.13 10.11
C CYS A 164 -5.89 -0.51 11.52
N PRO A 165 -5.92 -1.79 11.89
CA PRO A 165 -6.35 -2.20 13.22
C PRO A 165 -5.35 -1.81 14.29
N ALA A 166 -5.88 -1.59 15.49
CA ALA A 166 -5.09 -1.39 16.69
C ALA A 166 -4.01 -2.47 16.89
N LYS A 167 -4.34 -3.76 16.67
CA LYS A 167 -3.37 -4.88 16.83
C LYS A 167 -2.20 -4.86 15.84
N HIS A 168 -2.32 -4.14 14.73
CA HIS A 168 -1.27 -4.01 13.72
C HIS A 168 -0.66 -2.60 13.69
N TRP A 169 -1.18 -1.69 14.51
CA TRP A 169 -0.84 -0.28 14.48
C TRP A 169 0.64 0.00 14.67
N GLU A 170 1.22 -0.48 15.76
CA GLU A 170 2.65 -0.28 16.07
C GLU A 170 3.54 -0.84 14.97
N ALA A 171 3.27 -2.07 14.53
CA ALA A 171 3.99 -2.66 13.41
C ALA A 171 3.80 -1.85 12.11
N ALA A 172 2.62 -1.29 11.87
CA ALA A 172 2.34 -0.49 10.68
C ALA A 172 3.08 0.86 10.74
N LEU A 173 3.25 1.46 11.92
CA LEU A 173 4.08 2.64 12.09
C LEU A 173 5.55 2.36 11.73
N ASP A 174 6.11 1.24 12.22
CA ASP A 174 7.47 0.82 11.90
C ASP A 174 7.64 0.54 10.40
N GLN A 175 6.63 -0.05 9.75
CA GLN A 175 6.62 -0.27 8.30
C GLN A 175 6.52 1.04 7.53
N LEU A 176 5.68 1.96 8.00
CA LEU A 176 5.45 3.25 7.37
C LEU A 176 6.74 4.08 7.36
N GLU A 177 7.48 4.10 8.47
CA GLU A 177 8.80 4.73 8.53
C GLU A 177 9.78 4.11 7.54
N ALA A 178 9.89 2.78 7.55
CA ALA A 178 10.83 2.06 6.68
C ALA A 178 10.52 2.28 5.19
N LEU A 179 9.23 2.24 4.82
CA LEU A 179 8.76 2.46 3.46
C LEU A 179 8.93 3.93 3.03
N ALA A 180 8.66 4.90 3.89
CA ALA A 180 8.88 6.31 3.56
C ALA A 180 10.37 6.59 3.32
N ALA A 181 11.24 6.10 4.20
CA ALA A 181 12.70 6.23 4.09
C ALA A 181 13.25 5.55 2.82
N SER A 182 12.66 4.42 2.40
CA SER A 182 13.05 3.74 1.15
C SER A 182 12.34 4.30 -0.09
N ARG A 183 11.47 5.31 0.06
CA ARG A 183 10.59 5.83 -1.00
C ARG A 183 9.76 4.73 -1.66
N LEU A 184 9.06 3.95 -0.85
CA LEU A 184 8.25 2.78 -1.23
C LEU A 184 9.02 1.63 -1.90
N LYS A 185 10.35 1.69 -1.99
CA LYS A 185 11.12 0.56 -2.51
C LYS A 185 11.15 -0.55 -1.47
N VAL A 186 10.62 -1.72 -1.82
CA VAL A 186 10.67 -2.92 -0.98
C VAL A 186 12.10 -3.48 -1.04
N THR A 187 12.92 -3.09 -0.07
CA THR A 187 14.33 -3.52 0.08
C THR A 187 14.44 -4.67 1.08
N GLY A 188 15.62 -5.29 1.21
CA GLY A 188 15.83 -6.50 2.04
C GLY A 188 15.22 -6.42 3.44
N THR A 189 15.46 -5.35 4.19
CA THR A 189 14.89 -5.17 5.54
C THR A 189 13.36 -5.03 5.53
N ILE A 190 12.78 -4.45 4.49
CA ILE A 190 11.32 -4.31 4.34
C ILE A 190 10.72 -5.64 3.91
N ALA A 191 11.37 -6.37 3.01
CA ALA A 191 10.95 -7.70 2.58
C ALA A 191 10.98 -8.71 3.74
N GLU A 192 12.00 -8.67 4.60
CA GLU A 192 12.06 -9.51 5.80
C GLU A 192 10.92 -9.19 6.77
N ARG A 193 10.66 -7.90 7.04
CA ARG A 193 9.58 -7.51 7.96
C ARG A 193 8.18 -7.75 7.39
N LEU A 194 8.02 -7.74 6.07
CA LEU A 194 6.77 -8.06 5.38
C LEU A 194 6.31 -9.49 5.68
N ASP A 195 7.24 -10.44 5.79
CA ASP A 195 6.92 -11.83 6.11
C ASP A 195 6.39 -12.00 7.55
N ASP A 196 6.91 -11.18 8.47
CA ASP A 196 6.53 -11.17 9.88
C ASP A 196 5.24 -10.38 10.14
N HIS A 197 5.04 -9.27 9.44
CA HIS A 197 3.91 -8.35 9.64
C HIS A 197 3.18 -7.97 8.34
N PRO A 198 2.64 -8.95 7.58
CA PRO A 198 2.12 -8.74 6.23
C PRO A 198 0.99 -7.71 6.15
N VAL A 199 0.03 -7.80 7.08
CA VAL A 199 -1.13 -6.90 7.12
C VAL A 199 -0.68 -5.47 7.45
N ALA A 200 0.24 -5.31 8.41
CA ALA A 200 0.76 -4.02 8.79
C ALA A 200 1.48 -3.31 7.63
N THR A 201 2.27 -4.05 6.84
CA THR A 201 2.97 -3.50 5.67
C THR A 201 2.00 -3.07 4.57
N VAL A 202 0.91 -3.81 4.34
CA VAL A 202 -0.16 -3.41 3.38
C VAL A 202 -0.77 -2.07 3.80
N HIS A 203 -1.14 -1.92 5.07
CA HIS A 203 -1.72 -0.67 5.57
C HIS A 203 -0.74 0.50 5.53
N ALA A 204 0.52 0.27 5.88
CA ALA A 204 1.57 1.27 5.79
C ALA A 204 1.78 1.76 4.34
N ALA A 205 1.87 0.84 3.39
CA ALA A 205 2.00 1.18 1.98
C ALA A 205 0.77 1.95 1.48
N ALA A 206 -0.44 1.48 1.80
CA ALA A 206 -1.68 2.15 1.40
C ALA A 206 -1.75 3.58 1.96
N ALA A 207 -1.51 3.77 3.26
CA ALA A 207 -1.53 5.09 3.89
C ALA A 207 -0.52 6.07 3.26
N LEU A 208 0.71 5.61 2.99
CA LEU A 208 1.73 6.44 2.31
C LEU A 208 1.27 6.87 0.92
N VAL A 209 0.71 5.94 0.14
CA VAL A 209 0.24 6.22 -1.22
C VAL A 209 -0.97 7.14 -1.19
N THR A 210 -1.92 6.90 -0.29
CA THR A 210 -3.10 7.75 -0.08
C THR A 210 -2.71 9.19 0.25
N TRP A 211 -1.68 9.40 1.07
CA TRP A 211 -1.19 10.75 1.36
C TRP A 211 -0.73 11.50 0.10
N LEU A 212 -0.09 10.82 -0.87
CA LEU A 212 0.35 11.45 -2.12
C LEU A 212 -0.82 12.02 -2.94
N TYR A 213 -1.99 11.38 -2.90
CA TYR A 213 -3.18 11.88 -3.59
C TYR A 213 -3.75 13.17 -2.96
N GLY A 214 -3.47 13.42 -1.68
CA GLY A 214 -3.82 14.68 -1.02
C GLY A 214 -2.89 15.84 -1.37
N ARG A 215 -1.85 15.61 -2.19
CA ARG A 215 -0.80 16.58 -2.50
C ARG A 215 -0.94 17.09 -3.93
N PRO A 216 -1.50 18.30 -4.15
CA PRO A 216 -1.70 18.83 -5.50
C PRO A 216 -0.39 19.13 -6.23
N ASP A 217 0.71 19.28 -5.49
CA ASP A 217 2.07 19.42 -6.01
C ASP A 217 2.67 18.10 -6.53
N ILE A 218 2.07 16.96 -6.17
CA ILE A 218 2.50 15.62 -6.57
C ILE A 218 1.50 15.02 -7.58
N VAL A 219 0.22 15.02 -7.22
CA VAL A 219 -0.89 14.54 -8.03
C VAL A 219 -1.77 15.74 -8.41
N ALA A 220 -1.60 16.23 -9.65
CA ALA A 220 -2.24 17.46 -10.11
C ALA A 220 -3.78 17.37 -10.22
N ASP A 221 -4.31 16.18 -10.55
CA ASP A 221 -5.76 15.91 -10.58
C ASP A 221 -6.09 14.63 -9.80
N PRO A 222 -6.26 14.74 -8.47
CA PRO A 222 -6.58 13.59 -7.62
C PRO A 222 -7.94 12.96 -7.92
N ALA A 223 -8.89 13.70 -8.51
CA ALA A 223 -10.20 13.18 -8.86
C ALA A 223 -10.11 12.28 -10.10
N ALA A 224 -9.40 12.73 -11.15
CA ALA A 224 -9.15 11.92 -12.34
C ALA A 224 -8.32 10.67 -12.02
N ALA A 225 -7.27 10.81 -11.19
CA ALA A 225 -6.43 9.68 -10.78
C ALA A 225 -7.21 8.63 -9.96
N ARG A 226 -8.16 9.05 -9.13
CA ARG A 226 -9.10 8.17 -8.42
C ARG A 226 -10.06 7.46 -9.37
N LEU A 227 -10.63 8.19 -10.33
CA LEU A 227 -11.52 7.61 -11.34
C LEU A 227 -10.78 6.55 -12.17
N GLU A 228 -9.56 6.83 -12.64
CA GLU A 228 -8.72 5.85 -13.34
C GLU A 228 -8.46 4.60 -12.48
N LEU A 229 -8.18 4.79 -11.19
CA LEU A 229 -8.00 3.68 -10.24
C LEU A 229 -9.28 2.84 -10.09
N ALA A 230 -10.44 3.48 -9.96
CA ALA A 230 -11.74 2.83 -9.86
C ALA A 230 -12.13 2.08 -11.14
N GLU A 231 -11.89 2.68 -12.31
CA GLU A 231 -12.14 2.03 -13.61
C GLU A 231 -11.24 0.80 -13.80
N ARG A 232 -9.96 0.88 -13.40
CA ARG A 232 -9.04 -0.27 -13.39
C ARG A 232 -9.55 -1.35 -12.44
N ALA A 233 -9.90 -1.01 -11.20
CA ALA A 233 -10.43 -1.96 -10.23
C ALA A 233 -11.71 -2.64 -10.72
N GLY A 234 -12.67 -1.88 -11.26
CA GLY A 234 -13.93 -2.40 -11.78
C GLY A 234 -13.75 -3.29 -13.00
N LYS A 235 -12.95 -2.87 -13.98
CA LYS A 235 -12.67 -3.64 -15.20
C LYS A 235 -12.00 -4.99 -14.90
N PHE A 236 -11.12 -5.04 -13.89
CA PHE A 236 -10.38 -6.25 -13.57
C PHE A 236 -11.01 -7.07 -12.44
N GLY A 237 -11.92 -6.49 -11.65
CA GLY A 237 -12.60 -7.12 -10.52
C GLY A 237 -13.45 -8.32 -10.93
N GLU A 238 -14.12 -8.26 -12.08
CA GLU A 238 -14.94 -9.35 -12.65
C GLU A 238 -14.15 -10.64 -12.94
N PHE A 239 -12.81 -10.58 -12.94
CA PHE A 239 -11.93 -11.73 -13.16
C PHE A 239 -11.38 -12.32 -11.86
N VAL A 240 -11.60 -11.65 -10.73
CA VAL A 240 -11.06 -12.00 -9.41
C VAL A 240 -12.17 -12.46 -8.46
N PHE A 241 -13.34 -11.82 -8.51
CA PHE A 241 -14.54 -12.12 -7.73
C PHE A 241 -15.65 -12.67 -8.63
#